data_AF-A0A7X7YV89-F1
#
_entry.id   AF-A0A7X7YV89-F1
#
_cell.length_a   1.000
_cell.length_b   1.000
_cell.length_c   1.000
_cell.angle_alpha   90.00
_cell.angle_beta   90.00
_cell.angle_gamma   90.00
#
_symmetry.space_group_name_H-M   'P 1'
#
loop_
_entity.id
_entity.type
_entity.pdbx_description
1 polymer ?
#
loop_
_entity_poly.entity_id
_entity_poly.type
_entity_poly.pdbx_seq_one_letter_code
_entity_poly.pdbx_strand_id
1 'polypeptide(L)' 'MIQDEDRKQQVYLYHVASGKTAPLGRFYLPPKYEGEWRCDTHPRSSPDGRSAVIDSPHGGNGRQMHLIDVAQGANGS' A
#
# COMPACT_ATOMS: atom_id res chain seq x y z
N MET A 1 -2.68 -9.73 1.88
CA MET A 1 -1.43 -9.11 1.38
C MET A 1 -0.60 -10.22 0.76
N ILE A 2 -0.29 -10.13 -0.53
CA ILE A 2 0.64 -11.06 -1.18
C ILE A 2 2.02 -10.40 -1.06
N GLN A 3 2.99 -11.11 -0.50
CA GLN A 3 4.39 -10.70 -0.52
C GLN A 3 5.01 -11.30 -1.79
N ASP A 4 5.64 -10.45 -2.60
CA ASP A 4 6.41 -10.88 -3.78
C ASP A 4 7.82 -11.38 -3.35
N GLU A 5 8.56 -12.07 -4.23
CA GLU A 5 9.92 -12.59 -3.96
C GLU A 5 10.88 -11.48 -3.48
N ASP A 6 10.63 -10.24 -3.89
CA ASP A 6 11.32 -9.02 -3.49
C ASP A 6 10.95 -8.47 -2.09
N ARG A 7 10.13 -9.18 -1.31
CA ARG A 7 9.51 -8.71 -0.05
C ARG A 7 8.77 -7.38 -0.20
N LYS A 8 8.11 -7.19 -1.34
CA LYS A 8 7.26 -6.02 -1.58
C LYS A 8 5.80 -6.37 -1.28
N GLN A 9 5.14 -5.52 -0.51
CA GLN A 9 3.70 -5.59 -0.28
C GLN A 9 3.01 -4.70 -1.32
N GLN A 10 2.19 -5.30 -2.18
CA GLN A 10 1.44 -4.56 -3.19
C GLN A 10 0.13 -4.01 -2.62
N VAL A 11 -0.13 -2.73 -2.87
CA VAL A 11 -1.41 -2.07 -2.59
C VAL A 11 -2.05 -1.68 -3.92
N TYR A 12 -3.34 -1.90 -4.06
CA TYR A 12 -4.11 -1.56 -5.26
C TYR A 12 -5.51 -1.07 -4.87
N LEU A 13 -6.11 -0.27 -5.73
CA LEU A 13 -7.54 0.00 -5.74
C LEU A 13 -8.24 -1.06 -6.55
N TYR A 14 -9.43 -1.45 -6.10
CA TYR A 14 -10.30 -2.36 -6.82
C TYR A 14 -11.61 -1.65 -7.17
N HIS A 15 -11.88 -1.52 -8.46
CA HIS A 15 -13.14 -0.99 -8.95
C HIS A 15 -14.15 -2.13 -9.09
N VAL A 16 -15.05 -2.23 -8.12
CA VAL A 16 -16.01 -3.34 -7.99
C VAL A 16 -16.88 -3.50 -9.23
N ALA A 17 -17.42 -2.40 -9.78
CA ALA A 17 -18.36 -2.46 -10.89
C ALA A 17 -17.75 -3.02 -12.18
N SER A 18 -16.47 -2.75 -12.45
CA SER A 18 -15.78 -3.27 -13.64
C SER A 18 -14.85 -4.45 -13.35
N GLY A 19 -14.70 -4.85 -12.09
CA GLY A 19 -13.73 -5.85 -11.65
C GLY A 19 -12.26 -5.50 -11.92
N LYS A 20 -11.93 -4.22 -12.13
CA LYS A 20 -10.56 -3.80 -12.50
C LYS A 20 -9.75 -3.44 -11.26
N THR A 21 -8.45 -3.74 -11.28
CA THR A 21 -7.48 -3.29 -10.27
C THR A 21 -6.62 -2.17 -10.83
N ALA A 22 -6.28 -1.18 -10.00
CA ALA A 22 -5.31 -0.14 -10.30
C ALA A 22 -4.22 -0.16 -9.21
N PRO A 23 -2.94 -0.43 -9.53
CA PRO A 23 -1.88 -0.48 -8.52
C PRO A 23 -1.63 0.91 -7.93
N LEU A 24 -1.58 1.00 -6.59
CA LEU A 24 -1.21 2.22 -5.87
C LEU A 24 0.28 2.24 -5.50
N GLY A 25 0.91 1.07 -5.37
CA GLY A 25 2.32 0.99 -5.07
C GLY A 25 2.77 -0.40 -4.63
N ARG A 26 4.09 -0.59 -4.60
CA ARG A 26 4.79 -1.76 -4.07
C ARG A 26 5.77 -1.29 -3.00
N PHE A 27 5.49 -1.64 -1.76
CA PHE A 27 6.24 -1.13 -0.61
C PHE A 27 7.15 -2.20 -0.04
N TYR A 28 8.46 -1.92 0.01
CA TYR A 28 9.43 -2.85 0.55
C TYR A 28 9.19 -3.07 2.06
N LEU A 29 9.17 -4.35 2.48
CA LEU A 29 9.07 -4.78 3.87
C LEU A 29 10.44 -5.30 4.33
N PRO A 30 11.21 -4.49 5.09
CA PRO A 30 12.52 -4.91 5.59
C PRO A 30 12.42 -6.19 6.43
N PRO A 31 13.40 -7.12 6.38
CA PRO A 31 13.39 -8.38 7.11
C PRO A 31 13.16 -8.27 8.63
N LYS A 32 13.52 -7.14 9.23
CA LYS A 32 13.27 -6.88 10.67
C LYS A 32 11.78 -6.82 11.06
N TYR A 33 10.87 -6.66 10.10
CA TYR A 33 9.42 -6.64 10.32
C TYR A 33 8.80 -7.98 9.97
N GLU A 34 9.08 -8.99 10.80
CA GLU A 34 8.58 -10.37 10.70
C GLU A 34 8.01 -10.84 12.04
N GLY A 35 7.24 -11.94 12.00
CA GLY A 35 6.66 -12.55 13.20
C GLY A 35 5.78 -11.56 13.98
N GLU A 36 6.06 -11.40 15.28
CA GLU A 36 5.36 -10.45 16.14
C GLU A 36 5.55 -8.98 15.70
N TRP A 37 6.68 -8.67 15.06
CA TRP A 37 7.00 -7.34 14.55
C TRP A 37 6.49 -7.07 13.14
N ARG A 38 5.69 -7.99 12.57
CA ARG A 38 5.15 -7.84 11.21
C ARG A 38 4.41 -6.52 11.04
N CYS A 39 4.56 -5.93 9.87
CA CYS A 39 3.82 -4.74 9.47
C CYS A 39 2.97 -5.06 8.24
N ASP A 40 1.65 -4.98 8.36
CA ASP A 40 0.76 -5.05 7.20
C ASP A 40 0.37 -3.63 6.78
N THR A 41 0.15 -3.41 5.47
CA THR A 41 -0.11 -2.06 4.95
C THR A 41 -1.45 -1.46 5.34
N HIS A 42 -2.41 -2.24 5.85
CA HIS A 42 -3.71 -1.78 6.37
C HIS A 42 -4.33 -0.60 5.59
N PRO A 43 -4.51 -0.69 4.26
CA PRO A 43 -4.98 0.42 3.46
C PRO A 43 -6.36 0.88 3.90
N ARG A 44 -6.53 2.20 4.06
CA ARG A 44 -7.84 2.82 4.30
C ARG A 44 -8.03 4.02 3.39
N SER A 45 -9.16 4.07 2.70
CA SER A 45 -9.51 5.18 1.81
C SER A 45 -10.05 6.37 2.60
N SER A 46 -9.80 7.58 2.11
CA SER A 46 -10.50 8.77 2.60
C SER A 46 -11.98 8.76 2.18
N PRO A 47 -12.88 9.40 2.94
CA PRO A 47 -14.31 9.47 2.60
C PRO A 47 -14.61 10.11 1.23
N ASP A 48 -13.75 11.01 0.78
CA ASP A 48 -13.85 11.68 -0.53
C ASP A 48 -13.24 10.86 -1.68
N GLY A 49 -12.62 9.72 -1.40
CA GLY A 49 -11.99 8.84 -2.38
C GLY A 49 -10.71 9.38 -3.03
N ARG A 50 -10.17 10.51 -2.56
CA ARG A 50 -8.99 11.16 -3.17
C ARG A 50 -7.66 10.65 -2.63
N SER A 51 -7.66 9.94 -1.51
CA SER A 51 -6.45 9.44 -0.89
C SER A 51 -6.64 8.08 -0.21
N ALA A 52 -5.53 7.41 0.06
CA ALA A 52 -5.49 6.23 0.90
C ALA A 52 -4.31 6.34 1.88
N VAL A 53 -4.52 5.94 3.13
CA VAL A 53 -3.44 5.80 4.12
C VAL A 53 -2.98 4.35 4.18
N ILE A 54 -1.67 4.15 4.26
CA ILE A 54 -1.06 2.84 4.51
C ILE A 54 -0.11 2.90 5.71
N ASP A 55 0.11 1.77 6.34
CA ASP A 55 1.08 1.59 7.41
C ASP A 55 2.30 0.81 6.91
N SER A 56 3.47 1.43 6.86
CA SER A 56 4.61 0.79 6.23
C SER A 56 5.96 1.30 6.74
N PRO A 57 6.96 0.42 6.85
CA PRO A 57 8.34 0.78 7.16
C PRO A 57 9.21 1.12 5.93
N HIS A 58 8.62 1.19 4.72
CA HIS A 58 9.37 1.27 3.47
C HIS A 58 10.29 2.50 3.35
N GLY A 59 10.01 3.58 4.08
CA GLY A 59 10.82 4.81 4.10
C GLY A 59 12.15 4.69 4.86
N GLY A 60 12.48 3.53 5.43
CA GLY A 60 13.75 3.29 6.13
C GLY A 60 13.82 3.83 7.57
N ASN A 61 12.96 4.79 7.91
CA ASN A 61 12.95 5.49 9.21
C ASN A 61 11.97 4.89 10.23
N GLY A 62 11.80 3.58 10.19
CA GLY A 62 10.84 2.85 11.03
C GLY A 62 9.43 2.75 10.43
N ARG A 63 8.51 2.14 11.17
CA ARG A 63 7.09 1.98 10.79
C ARG A 63 6.38 3.32 10.89
N GLN A 64 5.76 3.76 9.79
CA GLN A 64 5.06 5.04 9.71
C GLN A 64 3.78 4.92 8.90
N MET A 65 2.86 5.86 9.10
CA MET A 65 1.71 6.04 8.21
C MET A 65 2.09 6.91 7.02
N HIS A 66 1.72 6.47 5.82
CA HIS A 66 1.98 7.17 4.57
C HIS A 66 0.67 7.46 3.86
N LEU A 67 0.51 8.68 3.35
CA LEU A 67 -0.65 9.10 2.57
C LEU A 67 -0.33 8.95 1.07
N ILE A 68 -1.20 8.26 0.35
CA ILE A 68 -1.13 8.08 -1.09
C ILE A 68 -2.22 8.94 -1.72
N ASP A 69 -1.85 9.80 -2.66
CA ASP A 69 -2.81 10.52 -3.50
C ASP A 69 -3.35 9.58 -4.59
N VAL A 70 -4.64 9.25 -4.48
CA VAL A 70 -5.35 8.36 -5.41
C VAL A 70 -5.73 9.11 -6.69
N ALA A 71 -5.99 10.42 -6.63
CA ALA A 71 -6.33 11.21 -7.80
C ALA A 71 -5.18 11.28 -8.80
N GLN A 72 -3.93 11.19 -8.31
CA GLN A 72 -2.73 11.09 -9.15
C GLN A 72 -2.38 9.63 -9.49
N GLY A 73 -2.53 8.71 -8.54
CA GLY A 73 -2.17 7.29 -8.72
C GLY A 73 -3.07 6.48 -9.66
N ALA A 74 -4.32 6.90 -9.90
CA ALA A 74 -5.23 6.24 -10.84
C ALA A 74 -4.93 6.56 -12.32
N ASN A 75 -4.07 7.55 -12.58
CA ASN A 75 -3.64 7.96 -13.92
C ASN A 75 -2.13 7.65 -14.11
N GLY A 76 -1.78 6.36 -14.12
CA GLY A 76 -0.40 5.92 -14.32
C GLY A 76 -0.29 4.83 -15.38
N SER A 77 0.09 5.25 -16.59
CA SER A 77 0.91 4.60 -17.64
C SER A 77 0.90 3.08 -17.78
#